data_AF-A0A269XWU8-F1
#
_entry.id   AF-A0A269XWU8-F1
#
_cell.length_a   1.000
_cell.length_b   1.000
_cell.length_c   1.000
_cell.angle_alpha   90.00
_cell.angle_beta   90.00
_cell.angle_gamma   90.00
#
_symmetry.space_group_name_H-M   'P 1'
#
loop_
_entity.id
_entity.type
_entity.pdbx_description
1 polymer ?
#
loop_
_entity_poly.entity_id
_entity_poly.type
_entity_poly.pdbx_seq_one_letter_code
_entity_poly.pdbx_strand_id
1 'polypeptide(L)'
;MDKNTKEQMTEEMADVQLIIGKILRLGVMISATVMIIGLVLLIFKGNGGYPNNAFPTDFSQIWAGIAELKPYAIMMLGIFLLILTPVLRVVVSIYSFYREGDNLYVWITTIVLVILGISFVFGILR
;
A
#
# COMPACT_ATOMS: atom_id res chain seq x y z
N MET A 1 -41.14 -4.28 3.65
CA MET A 1 -39.67 -4.48 3.69
C MET A 1 -39.33 -4.97 5.08
N ASP A 2 -39.10 -6.27 5.22
CA ASP A 2 -39.09 -6.99 6.49
C ASP A 2 -37.89 -6.64 7.37
N LYS A 3 -38.09 -6.61 8.69
CA LYS A 3 -37.03 -6.35 9.69
C LYS A 3 -35.84 -7.29 9.53
N ASN A 4 -36.10 -8.55 9.16
CA ASN A 4 -35.09 -9.59 8.95
C ASN A 4 -34.10 -9.22 7.81
N THR A 5 -34.58 -8.59 6.73
CA THR A 5 -33.71 -8.18 5.61
C THR A 5 -32.79 -7.01 5.98
N LYS A 6 -33.23 -6.08 6.82
CA LYS A 6 -32.40 -4.95 7.25
C LYS A 6 -31.31 -5.37 8.23
N GLU A 7 -31.61 -6.28 9.15
CA GLU A 7 -30.61 -6.86 10.07
C GLU A 7 -29.56 -7.67 9.30
N GLN A 8 -29.97 -8.52 8.35
CA GLN A 8 -29.05 -9.27 7.48
C GLN A 8 -28.13 -8.36 6.65
N MET A 9 -28.66 -7.28 6.04
CA MET A 9 -27.85 -6.33 5.28
C MET A 9 -26.82 -5.60 6.15
N THR A 10 -27.14 -5.31 7.41
CA THR A 10 -26.25 -4.58 8.31
C THR A 10 -25.11 -5.47 8.81
N GLU A 11 -25.38 -6.75 9.10
CA GLU A 11 -24.34 -7.71 9.47
C GLU A 11 -23.37 -8.01 8.32
N GLU A 12 -23.87 -8.24 7.09
CA GLU A 12 -22.98 -8.45 5.94
C GLU A 12 -22.07 -7.25 5.67
N MET A 13 -22.59 -6.02 5.82
CA MET A 13 -21.79 -4.81 5.62
C MET A 13 -20.70 -4.68 6.69
N ALA A 14 -20.99 -5.02 7.94
CA ALA A 14 -20.01 -5.00 9.03
C ALA A 14 -18.90 -6.04 8.79
N ASP A 15 -19.25 -7.26 8.37
CA ASP A 15 -18.28 -8.30 8.06
C ASP A 15 -17.36 -7.92 6.90
N VAL A 16 -17.90 -7.31 5.84
CA VAL A 16 -17.12 -6.81 4.71
C VAL A 16 -16.10 -5.76 5.18
N GLN A 17 -16.49 -4.81 6.02
CA GLN A 17 -15.57 -3.79 6.55
C GLN A 17 -14.46 -4.41 7.41
N LEU A 18 -14.78 -5.43 8.22
CA LEU A 18 -13.79 -6.17 9.01
C LEU A 18 -12.81 -6.95 8.13
N ILE A 19 -13.30 -7.61 7.08
CA ILE A 19 -12.45 -8.34 6.12
C ILE A 19 -11.51 -7.38 5.40
N ILE A 20 -12.01 -6.24 4.95
CA ILE A 20 -11.19 -5.24 4.27
C ILE A 20 -10.10 -4.70 5.21
N GLY A 21 -10.46 -4.39 6.47
CA GLY A 21 -9.50 -3.97 7.48
C GLY A 21 -8.39 -5.01 7.72
N LYS A 22 -8.73 -6.31 7.70
CA LYS A 22 -7.76 -7.42 7.81
C LYS A 22 -6.83 -7.48 6.60
N ILE A 23 -7.36 -7.40 5.38
CA ILE A 23 -6.56 -7.42 4.14
C ILE A 23 -5.56 -6.26 4.13
N LEU A 24 -6.01 -5.05 4.47
CA LEU A 24 -5.15 -3.86 4.54
C LEU A 24 -4.06 -3.98 5.60
N ARG A 25 -4.38 -4.54 6.78
CA ARG A 25 -3.39 -4.78 7.85
C ARG A 25 -2.36 -5.83 7.41
N LEU A 26 -2.80 -6.88 6.72
CA LEU A 26 -1.92 -7.88 6.12
C LEU A 26 -0.94 -7.22 5.13
N GLY A 27 -1.41 -6.29 4.30
CA GLY A 27 -0.57 -5.53 3.36
C GLY A 27 0.58 -4.80 4.06
N VAL A 28 0.30 -4.10 5.16
CA VAL A 28 1.35 -3.43 5.96
C VAL A 28 2.33 -4.45 6.54
N MET A 29 1.82 -5.54 7.12
CA MET A 29 2.66 -6.59 7.71
C MET A 29 3.60 -7.20 6.66
N ILE A 30 3.09 -7.53 5.47
CA ILE A 30 3.89 -8.05 4.35
C ILE A 30 4.98 -7.04 3.97
N SER A 31 4.60 -5.78 3.80
CA SER A 31 5.55 -4.71 3.41
C SER A 31 6.67 -4.55 4.44
N ALA A 32 6.32 -4.58 5.74
CA ALA A 32 7.28 -4.52 6.83
C ALA A 32 8.21 -5.75 6.85
N THR A 33 7.67 -6.95 6.64
CA THR A 33 8.48 -8.18 6.57
C THR A 33 9.46 -8.13 5.41
N VAL A 34 9.02 -7.73 4.21
CA VAL A 34 9.90 -7.55 3.04
C VAL A 34 11.02 -6.55 3.35
N MET A 35 10.68 -5.42 3.97
CA MET A 35 11.65 -4.40 4.34
C MET A 35 12.67 -4.91 5.37
N ILE A 36 12.22 -5.67 6.37
CA ILE A 36 13.10 -6.31 7.37
C ILE A 36 14.05 -7.30 6.67
N ILE A 37 13.57 -8.10 5.73
CA ILE A 37 14.42 -9.03 4.95
C ILE A 37 15.51 -8.27 4.20
N GLY A 38 15.13 -7.17 3.52
CA GLY A 38 16.09 -6.31 2.83
C GLY A 38 17.13 -5.68 3.78
N LEU A 39 16.71 -5.25 4.96
CA LEU A 39 17.59 -4.70 5.98
C LEU A 39 18.56 -5.75 6.54
N VAL A 40 18.07 -6.94 6.84
CA VAL A 40 18.90 -8.07 7.31
C VAL A 40 19.94 -8.42 6.25
N LEU A 41 19.55 -8.51 4.98
CA LEU A 41 20.48 -8.75 3.87
C LEU A 41 21.52 -7.64 3.75
N LEU A 42 21.16 -6.38 3.98
CA LEU A 42 22.10 -5.26 3.95
C LEU A 42 23.18 -5.41 5.03
N ILE A 43 22.78 -5.77 6.25
CA ILE A 43 23.70 -5.98 7.38
C ILE A 43 24.67 -7.13 7.07
N PHE A 44 24.18 -8.24 6.51
CA PHE A 44 25.03 -9.38 6.17
C PHE A 44 25.97 -9.12 4.99
N LYS A 45 25.50 -8.45 3.93
CA LYS A 45 26.28 -8.22 2.71
C LYS A 45 27.23 -7.02 2.82
N GLY A 46 26.97 -6.12 3.78
CA GLY A 46 27.78 -4.92 4.04
C GLY A 46 27.72 -3.85 2.94
N ASN A 47 27.01 -4.10 1.84
CA ASN A 47 26.79 -3.17 0.75
C ASN A 47 25.37 -3.32 0.17
N GLY A 48 24.85 -2.25 -0.44
CA GLY A 48 23.49 -2.22 -1.00
C GLY A 48 23.28 -3.05 -2.27
N GLY A 49 24.33 -3.68 -2.81
CA GLY A 49 24.30 -4.42 -4.07
C GLY A 49 24.42 -3.52 -5.32
N TYR A 50 24.56 -2.21 -5.17
CA TYR A 50 24.72 -1.25 -6.26
C TYR A 50 26.01 -0.43 -6.08
N PRO A 51 26.72 -0.10 -7.18
CA PRO A 51 27.93 0.71 -7.11
C PRO A 51 27.63 2.10 -6.53
N ASN A 52 28.55 2.63 -5.72
CA ASN A 52 28.45 3.91 -5.01
C ASN A 52 27.29 4.04 -4.02
N ASN A 53 26.71 2.94 -3.53
CA ASN A 53 25.51 3.00 -2.68
C ASN A 53 24.34 3.75 -3.33
N ALA A 54 24.30 3.82 -4.67
CA ALA A 54 23.19 4.43 -5.38
C ALA A 54 21.94 3.57 -5.21
N PHE A 55 20.81 4.21 -4.95
CA PHE A 55 19.52 3.54 -4.91
C PHE A 55 19.02 3.30 -6.34
N PRO A 56 18.52 2.09 -6.66
CA PRO A 56 17.92 1.83 -7.96
C PRO A 56 16.64 2.67 -8.10
N THR A 57 16.64 3.64 -9.01
CA THR A 57 15.47 4.49 -9.33
C THR A 57 14.61 3.91 -10.44
N ASP A 58 15.14 2.97 -11.23
CA ASP A 58 14.44 2.34 -12.35
C ASP A 58 13.74 1.04 -11.94
N PHE A 59 12.48 0.90 -12.34
CA PHE A 59 11.69 -0.32 -12.11
C PHE A 59 12.36 -1.59 -12.69
N SER A 60 13.05 -1.49 -13.82
CA SER A 60 13.78 -2.62 -14.41
C SER A 60 14.97 -3.05 -13.55
N GLN A 61 15.68 -2.09 -12.96
CA GLN A 61 16.82 -2.34 -12.08
C GLN A 61 16.38 -2.90 -10.72
N ILE A 62 15.20 -2.51 -10.23
CA ILE A 62 14.59 -3.09 -9.04
C ILE A 62 14.23 -4.56 -9.30
N TRP A 63 13.59 -4.87 -10.42
CA TRP A 63 13.19 -6.26 -10.75
C TRP A 63 14.40 -7.18 -10.95
N ALA A 64 15.42 -6.71 -11.68
CA ALA A 64 16.68 -7.42 -11.83
C ALA A 64 17.43 -7.54 -10.48
N GLY A 65 17.41 -6.49 -9.66
CA GLY A 65 18.03 -6.49 -8.34
C GLY A 65 17.35 -7.42 -7.33
N ILE A 66 16.04 -7.63 -7.45
CA ILE A 66 15.31 -8.63 -6.66
C ILE A 66 15.78 -10.04 -7.05
N ALA A 67 15.91 -10.32 -8.35
CA ALA A 67 16.41 -11.61 -8.84
C ALA A 67 17.85 -11.90 -8.38
N GLU A 68 18.68 -10.85 -8.26
CA GLU A 68 20.06 -10.93 -7.77
C GLU A 68 20.19 -10.83 -6.23
N LEU A 69 19.07 -10.80 -5.49
CA LEU A 69 19.01 -10.64 -4.03
C LEU A 69 19.87 -9.46 -3.54
N LYS A 70 19.72 -8.31 -4.21
CA LYS A 70 20.32 -7.05 -3.79
C LYS A 70 19.51 -6.45 -2.64
N PRO A 71 20.14 -6.10 -1.51
CA PRO A 71 19.43 -5.57 -0.34
C PRO A 71 18.57 -4.33 -0.67
N TYR A 72 19.10 -3.38 -1.44
CA TYR A 72 18.38 -2.16 -1.78
C TYR A 72 17.16 -2.40 -2.68
N ALA A 73 17.21 -3.37 -3.58
CA ALA A 73 16.07 -3.71 -4.43
C ALA A 73 14.90 -4.29 -3.62
N ILE A 74 15.21 -5.15 -2.64
CA ILE A 74 14.22 -5.74 -1.74
C ILE A 74 13.62 -4.68 -0.81
N MET A 75 14.45 -3.80 -0.25
CA MET A 75 13.97 -2.67 0.55
C MET A 75 13.06 -1.74 -0.26
N MET A 76 13.41 -1.44 -1.50
CA MET A 76 12.61 -0.59 -2.38
C MET A 76 11.24 -1.22 -2.69
N LEU A 77 11.19 -2.54 -2.85
CA LEU A 77 9.92 -3.27 -2.96
C LEU A 77 9.08 -3.12 -1.68
N GLY A 78 9.70 -3.26 -0.50
CA GLY A 78 9.01 -3.06 0.79
C GLY A 78 8.44 -1.64 0.92
N ILE A 79 9.21 -0.63 0.53
CA ILE A 79 8.76 0.78 0.50
C ILE A 79 7.59 0.95 -0.47
N PHE A 80 7.70 0.39 -1.68
CA PHE A 80 6.63 0.46 -2.67
C PHE A 80 5.32 -0.14 -2.14
N LEU A 81 5.37 -1.32 -1.53
CA LEU A 81 4.19 -1.95 -0.91
C LEU A 81 3.64 -1.12 0.27
N LEU A 82 4.52 -0.53 1.10
CA LEU A 82 4.13 0.34 2.20
C LEU A 82 3.41 1.60 1.73
N ILE A 83 3.83 2.20 0.62
CA ILE A 83 3.18 3.38 0.03
C ILE A 83 1.87 3.00 -0.67
N LEU A 84 1.84 1.84 -1.33
CA LEU A 84 0.63 1.35 -2.02
C LEU A 84 -0.50 1.04 -1.02
N THR A 85 -0.19 0.59 0.18
CA THR A 85 -1.18 0.18 1.18
C THR A 85 -2.12 1.33 1.63
N PRO A 86 -1.64 2.55 1.94
CA PRO A 86 -2.46 3.74 2.12
C PRO A 86 -3.34 4.08 0.91
N VAL A 87 -2.83 3.95 -0.31
CA VAL A 87 -3.61 4.24 -1.54
C VAL A 87 -4.79 3.29 -1.64
N LEU A 88 -4.56 1.99 -1.48
CA LEU A 88 -5.61 0.97 -1.44
C LEU A 88 -6.65 1.26 -0.36
N ARG A 89 -6.21 1.70 0.83
CA ARG A 89 -7.11 2.11 1.92
C ARG A 89 -8.04 3.25 1.49
N VAL A 90 -7.49 4.30 0.88
CA VAL A 90 -8.27 5.47 0.48
C VAL A 90 -9.29 5.11 -0.60
N VAL A 91 -8.90 4.27 -1.57
CA VAL A 91 -9.82 3.78 -2.62
C VAL A 91 -10.98 2.98 -2.03
N VAL A 92 -10.69 2.07 -1.08
CA VAL A 92 -11.72 1.33 -0.36
C VAL A 92 -12.66 2.27 0.40
N SER A 93 -12.12 3.27 1.11
CA SER A 93 -12.93 4.22 1.86
C SER A 93 -13.87 5.01 0.94
N ILE A 94 -13.37 5.46 -0.22
CA ILE A 94 -14.20 6.11 -1.25
C ILE A 94 -15.36 5.20 -1.67
N TYR A 95 -15.10 3.92 -1.92
CA TYR A 95 -16.14 2.95 -2.27
C TYR A 95 -17.19 2.78 -1.15
N SER A 96 -16.76 2.71 0.12
CA SER A 96 -17.68 2.61 1.26
C SER A 96 -18.57 3.85 1.37
N PHE A 97 -17.99 5.05 1.30
CA PHE A 97 -18.74 6.31 1.37
C PHE A 97 -19.70 6.49 0.21
N TYR A 98 -19.30 6.07 -0.99
CA TYR A 98 -20.18 6.09 -2.16
C TYR A 98 -21.40 5.17 -1.96
N ARG A 99 -21.20 3.97 -1.40
CA ARG A 99 -22.28 3.03 -1.14
C ARG A 99 -23.20 3.46 0.01
N GLU A 100 -22.65 4.17 0.99
CA GLU A 100 -23.41 4.77 2.11
C GLU A 100 -24.15 6.06 1.71
N GLY A 101 -23.87 6.61 0.52
CA GLY A 101 -24.50 7.84 0.02
C GLY A 101 -23.92 9.13 0.60
N ASP A 102 -22.80 9.06 1.31
CA ASP A 102 -22.11 10.22 1.88
C ASP A 102 -21.22 10.89 0.82
N ASN A 103 -21.88 11.63 -0.08
CA ASN A 103 -21.22 12.34 -1.17
C ASN A 103 -20.20 13.39 -0.71
N LEU A 104 -20.35 13.94 0.51
CA LEU A 104 -19.40 14.88 1.09
C LEU A 104 -18.08 14.17 1.40
N TYR A 105 -18.15 13.02 2.08
CA TYR A 105 -16.97 12.21 2.38
C TYR A 105 -16.30 11.65 1.12
N VAL A 106 -17.08 11.25 0.11
CA VAL A 106 -16.54 10.85 -1.21
C VAL A 106 -15.68 11.96 -1.81
N TRP A 107 -16.16 13.21 -1.79
CA TRP A 107 -15.42 14.35 -2.34
C TRP A 107 -14.14 14.65 -1.57
N ILE A 108 -14.21 14.69 -0.24
CA ILE A 108 -13.04 14.95 0.62
C ILE A 108 -11.97 13.87 0.39
N THR A 109 -12.36 12.60 0.44
CA THR A 109 -11.43 11.48 0.25
C THR A 109 -10.85 11.40 -1.15
N THR A 110 -11.63 11.77 -2.17
CA THR A 110 -11.13 11.89 -3.55
C THR A 110 -10.08 13.00 -3.67
N ILE A 111 -10.28 14.16 -3.04
CA ILE A 111 -9.27 15.22 -2.99
C ILE A 111 -8.00 14.73 -2.31
N VAL A 112 -8.12 14.03 -1.18
CA VAL A 112 -6.96 13.42 -0.50
C VAL A 112 -6.23 12.46 -1.42
N LEU A 113 -6.96 11.61 -2.17
CA LEU A 113 -6.36 10.69 -3.14
C LEU A 113 -5.57 11.44 -4.23
N VAL A 114 -6.12 12.54 -4.75
CA VAL A 114 -5.45 13.39 -5.74
C VAL A 114 -4.17 14.01 -5.17
N ILE A 115 -4.23 14.55 -3.94
CA ILE A 115 -3.05 15.12 -3.26
C ILE A 115 -1.98 14.03 -3.07
N LEU A 116 -2.35 12.84 -2.63
CA LEU A 116 -1.43 11.71 -2.51
C LEU A 116 -0.81 11.32 -3.85
N GLY A 117 -1.61 11.28 -4.92
CA GLY A 117 -1.13 11.00 -6.28
C GLY A 117 -0.13 12.05 -6.76
N ILE A 118 -0.42 13.33 -6.54
CA ILE A 118 0.51 14.43 -6.86
C ILE A 118 1.80 14.29 -6.06
N SER A 119 1.71 14.09 -4.73
CA SER A 119 2.89 13.89 -3.88
C SER A 119 3.75 12.71 -4.33
N PHE A 120 3.13 11.61 -4.76
CA PHE A 120 3.83 10.44 -5.27
C PHE A 120 4.55 10.72 -6.58
N VAL A 121 3.86 11.36 -7.54
CA VAL A 121 4.44 11.74 -8.83
C VAL A 121 5.60 12.72 -8.65
N PHE A 122 5.44 13.74 -7.81
CA PHE A 122 6.53 14.67 -7.47
C PHE A 122 7.69 13.98 -6.76
N GLY A 123 7.40 13.00 -5.90
CA GLY A 123 8.42 12.21 -5.21
C GLY A 123 9.22 11.30 -6.14
N ILE A 124 8.62 10.80 -7.23
CA ILE A 124 9.30 9.99 -8.25
C ILE A 124 10.07 10.84 -9.25
N LEU A 125 9.54 12.02 -9.62
CA LEU A 125 10.14 12.90 -10.63
C LEU A 125 11.36 13.68 -10.14
N ARG A 126 11.74 13.57 -8.86
CA ARG A 126 12.83 14.32 -8.22
C ARG A 126 13.91 13.40 -7.68
#